data_AF-A0A2W4B268-F1
#
_entry.id   AF-A0A2W4B268-F1
#
_cell.length_a   1.000
_cell.length_b   1.000
_cell.length_c   1.000
_cell.angle_alpha   90.00
_cell.angle_beta   90.00
_cell.angle_gamma   90.00
#
_symmetry.space_group_name_H-M   'P 1'
#
loop_
_entity.id
_entity.type
_entity.pdbx_description
1 polymer ?
#
loop_
_entity_poly.entity_id
_entity_poly.type
_entity_poly.pdbx_seq_one_letter_code
_entity_poly.pdbx_strand_id
1 'polypeptide(L)' 'MAYHTYEFLKKRRNDPKWRSAYISARNKKIISFLVLGNIILWGAIFWRYIERNNIDVMSYLNELQQRVLDRLNELY' A
#
# COMPACT_ATOMS: atom_id res chain seq x y z
N MET A 1 7.69 -5.17 -24.31
CA MET A 1 6.34 -5.00 -23.73
C MET A 1 5.58 -6.31 -23.91
N ALA A 2 5.28 -7.06 -22.85
CA ALA A 2 4.50 -8.29 -23.00
C ALA A 2 3.03 -7.92 -23.27
N TYR A 3 2.58 -8.08 -24.51
CA TYR A 3 1.22 -7.76 -24.99
C TYR A 3 0.13 -8.73 -24.48
N HIS A 4 0.45 -9.61 -23.52
CA HIS A 4 -0.45 -10.66 -23.08
C HIS A 4 -1.22 -10.24 -21.83
N THR A 5 -2.52 -10.07 -21.98
CA THR A 5 -3.42 -9.74 -20.86
C THR A 5 -3.54 -10.91 -19.89
N TYR A 6 -4.00 -10.63 -18.66
CA TYR A 6 -4.27 -11.70 -17.69
C TYR A 6 -5.26 -12.73 -18.23
N GLU A 7 -6.28 -12.30 -18.99
CA GLU A 7 -7.25 -13.20 -19.62
C GLU A 7 -6.61 -14.11 -20.67
N PHE A 8 -5.64 -13.61 -21.43
CA PHE A 8 -4.85 -14.43 -22.35
C PHE A 8 -4.10 -15.54 -21.60
N LEU A 9 -3.44 -15.20 -20.48
CA LEU A 9 -2.69 -16.14 -19.66
C LEU A 9 -3.61 -17.14 -18.94
N LYS A 10 -4.77 -16.67 -18.46
CA LYS A 10 -5.79 -17.49 -17.80
C LYS A 10 -6.35 -18.58 -18.71
N LYS A 11 -6.61 -18.25 -19.98
CA LYS A 11 -7.05 -19.23 -20.99
C LYS A 11 -5.99 -20.31 -21.27
N ARG A 12 -4.70 -19.99 -21.12
CA ARG A 12 -3.56 -20.88 -21.38
C ARG A 12 -2.86 -21.38 -20.11
N ARG A 13 -3.57 -21.45 -18.99
CA ARG A 13 -3.00 -21.82 -17.68
C ARG A 13 -2.32 -23.19 -17.64
N ASN A 14 -2.72 -24.10 -18.53
CA ASN A 14 -2.19 -25.46 -18.61
C ASN A 14 -1.04 -25.61 -19.63
N ASP A 15 -0.80 -24.61 -20.48
CA ASP A 15 0.29 -24.66 -21.47
C ASP A 15 1.64 -24.47 -20.76
N PRO A 16 2.60 -25.40 -20.91
CA PRO A 16 3.90 -25.31 -20.22
C PRO A 16 4.63 -23.99 -20.48
N LYS A 17 4.51 -23.46 -21.70
CA LYS A 17 5.10 -22.18 -22.13
C LYS A 17 4.56 -20.98 -21.36
N TRP A 18 3.27 -20.98 -20.99
CA TRP A 18 2.57 -19.82 -20.42
C TRP A 18 2.22 -19.98 -18.95
N ARG A 19 2.38 -21.19 -18.40
CA ARG A 19 2.04 -21.53 -17.02
C ARG A 19 2.77 -20.67 -15.98
N SER A 20 4.09 -20.45 -16.16
CA SER A 20 4.88 -19.61 -15.25
C SER A 20 4.43 -18.15 -15.26
N ALA A 21 4.19 -17.59 -16.45
CA ALA A 21 3.68 -16.23 -16.64
C ALA A 21 2.29 -16.06 -16.02
N TYR A 22 1.40 -17.05 -16.18
CA TYR A 22 0.09 -17.07 -15.55
C TYR A 22 0.20 -17.07 -14.01
N ILE A 23 1.04 -17.95 -13.44
CA ILE A 23 1.25 -18.03 -11.98
C ILE A 23 1.79 -16.70 -11.45
N SER A 24 2.78 -16.11 -12.11
CA SER A 24 3.34 -14.80 -11.72
C SER A 24 2.27 -13.69 -11.75
N ALA A 25 1.50 -13.60 -12.83
CA ALA A 25 0.44 -12.60 -12.96
C ALA A 25 -0.68 -12.78 -11.91
N ARG A 26 -1.04 -14.03 -11.60
CA ARG A 26 -2.01 -14.36 -10.55
C ARG A 26 -1.48 -13.98 -9.17
N ASN A 27 -0.26 -14.36 -8.86
CA ASN A 27 0.36 -14.06 -7.57
C ASN A 27 0.51 -12.55 -7.36
N LYS A 28 0.88 -11.80 -8.41
CA LYS A 28 0.92 -10.34 -8.35
C LYS A 28 -0.43 -9.75 -7.96
N LYS A 29 -1.54 -10.22 -8.57
CA LYS A 29 -2.89 -9.77 -8.20
C LYS A 29 -3.25 -10.11 -6.74
N ILE A 30 -2.93 -11.33 -6.30
CA ILE A 30 -3.18 -11.77 -4.92
C ILE A 30 -2.39 -10.91 -3.93
N ILE A 31 -1.09 -10.73 -4.18
CA ILE A 31 -0.21 -9.90 -3.32
C ILE A 31 -0.72 -8.47 -3.29
N SER A 32 -1.08 -7.87 -4.43
CA SER A 32 -1.65 -6.52 -4.46
C SER A 32 -2.94 -6.43 -3.64
N PHE A 33 -3.83 -7.41 -3.74
CA PHE A 33 -5.05 -7.46 -2.95
C PHE A 33 -4.76 -7.60 -1.45
N LEU A 34 -3.82 -8.47 -1.07
CA LEU A 34 -3.42 -8.66 0.33
C LEU A 34 -2.77 -7.40 0.91
N VAL A 35 -1.89 -6.74 0.17
CA VAL A 35 -1.24 -5.50 0.61
C VAL A 35 -2.27 -4.38 0.77
N LEU A 36 -3.15 -4.17 -0.22
CA LEU A 36 -4.20 -3.16 -0.13
C LEU A 36 -5.18 -3.46 1.02
N GLY A 37 -5.64 -4.70 1.13
CA GLY A 37 -6.52 -5.12 2.22
C GLY A 37 -5.87 -4.93 3.59
N ASN A 38 -4.57 -5.24 3.71
CA ASN A 38 -3.82 -5.04 4.95
C ASN A 38 -3.68 -3.56 5.31
N ILE A 39 -3.38 -2.69 4.34
CA ILE A 39 -3.30 -1.23 4.57
C ILE A 39 -4.65 -0.69 5.04
N ILE A 40 -5.75 -1.10 4.39
CA ILE A 40 -7.11 -0.68 4.77
C ILE A 40 -7.46 -1.18 6.17
N LEU A 41 -7.18 -2.44 6.48
CA LEU A 41 -7.44 -3.05 7.79
C LEU A 41 -6.70 -2.31 8.90
N TRP A 42 -5.37 -2.14 8.77
CA TRP A 42 -4.57 -1.45 9.77
C TRP A 42 -4.92 0.03 9.87
N GLY A 43 -5.22 0.69 8.74
CA GLY A 43 -5.71 2.06 8.72
C GLY A 43 -6.99 2.21 9.53
N ALA A 44 -7.96 1.30 9.36
CA ALA A 44 -9.21 1.32 10.12
C ALA A 44 -9.01 1.05 11.63
N ILE A 45 -8.14 0.10 11.99
CA ILE A 45 -7.79 -0.17 13.39
C ILE A 45 -7.13 1.06 14.03
N PHE A 46 -6.18 1.67 13.33
CA PHE A 46 -5.46 2.85 13.79
C PHE A 46 -6.38 4.07 13.93
N TRP A 47 -7.26 4.31 12.95
CA TRP A 47 -8.27 5.36 13.01
C TRP A 47 -9.18 5.21 14.23
N ARG A 48 -9.72 4.02 14.45
CA ARG A 48 -10.59 3.74 15.60
C ARG A 48 -9.84 3.89 16.94
N TYR A 49 -8.54 3.60 16.96
CA TYR A 49 -7.70 3.81 18.13
C TYR A 49 -7.52 5.31 18.43
N ILE A 50 -7.27 6.14 17.42
CA ILE A 50 -7.20 7.60 17.56
C ILE A 50 -8.50 8.16 18.13
N GLU A 51 -9.64 7.80 17.53
CA GLU A 51 -10.96 8.26 17.98
C GLU A 51 -11.23 7.86 19.44
N ARG A 52 -10.94 6.61 19.82
CA ARG A 52 -11.20 6.11 21.18
C ARG A 52 -10.35 6.80 22.25
N ASN A 53 -9.11 7.16 21.92
CA ASN A 53 -8.20 7.77 22.87
C ASN A 53 -8.21 9.30 22.77
N ASN A 54 -9.09 9.88 21.95
CA ASN A 54 -9.19 11.32 21.70
C ASN A 54 -7.82 11.95 21.37
N ILE A 55 -7.02 11.23 20.58
CA ILE A 55 -5.67 11.66 20.21
C ILE A 55 -5.79 12.83 19.23
N ASP A 56 -5.31 14.01 19.63
CA ASP A 56 -5.25 15.18 18.75
C ASP A 56 -4.04 15.09 17.82
N VAL A 57 -4.24 14.35 16.72
CA VAL A 57 -3.24 14.17 15.67
C VAL A 57 -2.79 15.51 15.08
N MET A 58 -3.68 16.50 14.99
CA MET A 58 -3.33 17.79 14.40
C MET A 58 -2.36 18.58 15.27
N SER A 59 -2.51 18.51 16.59
CA SER A 59 -1.55 19.11 17.51
C SER A 59 -0.14 18.53 17.32
N TYR A 60 -0.01 17.20 17.25
CA TYR A 60 1.28 16.55 16.99
C TYR A 60 1.90 16.91 15.64
N LEU A 61 1.07 17.01 14.58
CA LEU A 61 1.56 17.40 13.26
C LEU A 61 2.05 18.85 13.24
N ASN A 62 1.33 19.76 13.90
CA ASN A 62 1.72 21.16 14.01
C ASN A 62 3.02 21.31 14.80
N GLU A 63 3.19 20.58 15.92
CA GLU A 63 4.45 20.56 16.67
C GLU A 63 5.61 20.08 15.80
N LEU A 64 5.42 18.99 15.05
CA LEU A 64 6.45 18.46 14.15
C LEU A 64 6.83 19.46 13.06
N GLN A 65 5.83 20.09 12.43
CA GLN A 65 6.05 21.09 11.41
C GLN A 65 6.84 22.29 11.95
N GLN A 66 6.47 22.80 13.13
CA GLN A 66 7.20 23.90 13.77
C GLN A 66 8.64 23.50 14.09
N ARG A 67 8.88 22.34 14.67
CA ARG A 67 10.25 21.86 14.96
C ARG A 67 11.11 21.73 13.71
N VAL A 68 10.53 21.31 12.58
CA VAL A 68 11.25 21.25 11.29
C VAL A 68 11.57 22.65 10.78
N LEU A 69 10.62 23.58 10.85
CA LEU A 69 10.84 24.97 10.44
C LEU A 69 11.91 25.66 11.31
N ASP A 70 11.86 25.47 12.63
CA ASP A 70 12.85 26.00 13.56
C ASP A 70 14.25 25.48 13.23
N ARG A 71 14.38 24.17 12.97
CA ARG A 71 15.65 23.57 12.54
C ARG A 71 16.15 24.11 11.21
N LEU A 72 15.27 24.38 10.26
CA LEU A 72 15.66 24.97 8.98
C LEU A 72 16.11 26.42 9.16
N ASN A 73 15.44 27.20 10.00
CA ASN A 73 15.81 28.57 10.33
C ASN A 73 17.12 28.66 11.14
N GLU A 74 17.48 27.64 11.90
CA GLU A 74 18.79 27.56 12.58
C GLU A 74 19.96 27.28 11.59
N LEU A 75 19.66 26.75 10.40
CA LEU A 75 20.68 26.35 9.41
C LEU A 75 20.95 27.41 8.34
N TYR A 76 20.12 28.45 8.22
CA TYR A 76 20.22 29.56 7.26
C TYR A 76 20.40 30.90 7.97
#